data_AF-A0A7V8GC62-F1
#
_entry.id   AF-A0A7V8GC62-F1
#
_cell.length_a   1.000
_cell.length_b   1.000
_cell.length_c   1.000
_cell.angle_alpha   90.00
_cell.angle_beta   90.00
_cell.angle_gamma   90.00
#
_symmetry.space_group_name_H-M   'P 1'
#
loop_
_entity.id
_entity.type
_entity.pdbx_description
1 polymer ?
#
loop_
_entity_poly.entity_id
_entity_poly.type
_entity_poly.pdbx_seq_one_letter_code
_entity_poly.pdbx_strand_id
1 'polypeptide(L)'
;MQLDAIDLRILDELQRDGALSNVELARRVHLSPSPCLARVKLLETEGVIDRYVALASAKALGLGLNVFISISLTTQSKQSLADF
;
A
#
# COMPACT_ATOMS: atom_id res chain seq x y z
N MET A 1 0.37 -15.77 5.18
CA MET A 1 0.55 -16.11 3.74
C MET A 1 2.03 -16.11 3.30
N GLN A 2 2.45 -16.98 2.36
CA GLN A 2 3.69 -16.78 1.59
C GLN A 2 3.31 -16.19 0.23
N LEU A 3 3.89 -15.03 -0.13
CA LEU A 3 3.62 -14.37 -1.41
C LEU A 3 4.40 -15.05 -2.54
N ASP A 4 3.71 -15.37 -3.63
CA ASP A 4 4.35 -15.87 -4.84
C ASP A 4 4.59 -14.75 -5.87
N ALA A 5 5.24 -15.10 -6.99
CA ALA A 5 5.57 -14.13 -8.04
C ALA A 5 4.34 -13.48 -8.69
N ILE A 6 3.18 -14.15 -8.70
CA ILE A 6 1.95 -13.59 -9.25
C ILE A 6 1.33 -12.61 -8.26
N ASP A 7 1.34 -12.92 -6.97
CA ASP A 7 0.86 -11.98 -5.94
C ASP A 7 1.66 -10.68 -5.96
N LEU A 8 2.99 -10.76 -6.09
CA LEU A 8 3.85 -9.59 -6.22
C LEU A 8 3.53 -8.76 -7.47
N ARG A 9 3.20 -9.40 -8.60
CA ARG A 9 2.77 -8.70 -9.82
C ARG A 9 1.39 -8.03 -9.67
N ILE A 10 0.46 -8.70 -8.97
CA ILE A 10 -0.84 -8.11 -8.64
C ILE A 10 -0.65 -6.84 -7.81
N LEU A 11 0.19 -6.90 -6.76
CA LEU A 11 0.51 -5.76 -5.91
C LEU A 11 1.17 -4.63 -6.69
N ASP A 12 2.13 -4.94 -7.57
CA ASP A 12 2.81 -3.93 -8.39
C ASP A 12 1.84 -3.20 -9.33
N GLU A 13 0.93 -3.91 -9.99
CA GLU A 13 -0.10 -3.30 -10.85
C GLU A 13 -1.09 -2.45 -10.04
N LEU A 14 -1.56 -2.94 -8.89
CA LEU A 14 -2.50 -2.21 -8.04
C LEU A 14 -1.88 -1.00 -7.34
N GLN A 15 -0.58 -1.05 -7.00
CA GLN A 15 0.13 0.11 -6.46
C GLN A 15 0.35 1.20 -7.51
N ARG A 16 0.53 0.81 -8.78
CA ARG A 16 0.59 1.74 -9.91
C ARG A 16 -0.76 2.36 -10.22
N ASP A 17 -1.82 1.54 -10.21
CA ASP A 17 -3.19 1.97 -10.47
C ASP A 17 -4.18 1.14 -9.66
N GLY A 18 -4.63 1.70 -8.53
CA GLY A 18 -5.59 1.05 -7.64
C GLY A 18 -7.02 1.04 -8.18
N ALA A 19 -7.31 1.72 -9.30
CA ALA A 19 -8.64 1.78 -9.89
C ALA A 19 -8.87 0.70 -10.97
N LEU A 20 -7.90 -0.18 -11.20
CA LEU A 20 -8.01 -1.25 -12.19
C LEU A 20 -9.18 -2.18 -11.89
N SER A 21 -10.01 -2.41 -12.91
CA SER A 21 -10.99 -3.50 -12.83
C SER A 21 -10.27 -4.84 -12.71
N ASN A 22 -10.88 -5.80 -12.03
CA ASN A 22 -10.31 -7.15 -11.91
C ASN A 22 -10.07 -7.81 -13.29
N VAL A 23 -10.88 -7.50 -14.31
CA VAL A 23 -10.69 -8.02 -15.67
C VAL A 23 -9.42 -7.47 -16.31
N GLU A 24 -9.15 -6.17 -16.11
CA GLU A 24 -7.93 -5.52 -16.60
C GLU A 24 -6.71 -6.06 -15.87
N LEU A 25 -6.76 -6.08 -14.54
CA LEU A 25 -5.69 -6.61 -13.69
C LEU A 25 -5.33 -8.05 -14.09
N ALA A 26 -6.32 -8.92 -14.23
CA ALA A 26 -6.14 -10.30 -14.66
C ALA A 26 -5.40 -10.40 -16.00
N ARG A 27 -5.75 -9.53 -16.96
CA ARG A 27 -5.07 -9.48 -18.26
C ARG A 27 -3.59 -9.12 -18.11
N ARG A 28 -3.27 -8.11 -17.29
CA ARG A 28 -1.89 -7.63 -17.07
C ARG A 28 -1.00 -8.63 -16.33
N VAL A 29 -1.58 -9.39 -15.40
CA VAL A 29 -0.86 -10.44 -14.66
C VAL A 29 -0.90 -11.82 -15.32
N HIS A 30 -1.51 -11.92 -16.50
CA HIS A 30 -1.69 -13.16 -17.28
C HIS A 30 -2.44 -14.27 -16.53
N LEU A 31 -3.53 -13.88 -15.87
CA LEU A 31 -4.49 -14.79 -15.25
C LEU A 31 -5.88 -14.68 -15.88
N SER A 32 -6.71 -15.69 -15.67
CA SER A 32 -8.15 -15.53 -15.86
C SER A 32 -8.75 -14.70 -14.71
N PRO A 33 -9.91 -14.03 -14.92
CA PRO A 33 -10.47 -13.13 -13.91
C PRO A 33 -10.81 -13.79 -12.56
N SER A 34 -11.23 -15.06 -12.57
CA SER A 34 -11.63 -15.78 -11.34
C SER A 34 -10.45 -16.02 -10.36
N PRO A 35 -9.31 -16.63 -10.76
CA PRO A 35 -8.16 -16.80 -9.87
C PRO A 35 -7.51 -15.47 -9.49
N CYS A 36 -7.53 -14.47 -10.37
CA CYS A 36 -7.06 -13.12 -10.03
C CYS A 36 -7.87 -12.53 -8.86
N LEU A 37 -9.21 -12.62 -8.94
CA LEU A 37 -10.10 -12.11 -7.90
C LEU A 37 -9.89 -12.84 -6.57
N ALA A 38 -9.71 -14.16 -6.60
CA ALA A 38 -9.46 -14.96 -5.40
C ALA A 38 -8.16 -14.55 -4.70
N ARG A 39 -7.09 -14.30 -5.47
CA ARG A 39 -5.81 -13.83 -4.93
C ARG A 39 -5.89 -12.43 -4.36
N VAL A 40 -6.52 -11.48 -5.06
CA VAL A 40 -6.73 -10.11 -4.55
C VAL A 40 -7.50 -10.15 -3.22
N LYS A 41 -8.59 -10.92 -3.14
CA LYS A 41 -9.34 -11.09 -1.90
C LYS A 41 -8.49 -11.67 -0.78
N LEU A 42 -7.65 -12.66 -1.08
CA LEU A 42 -6.76 -13.25 -0.08
C LEU A 42 -5.76 -12.22 0.45
N LEU A 43 -5.15 -11.44 -0.44
CA LEU A 43 -4.23 -10.35 -0.09
C LEU A 43 -4.91 -9.28 0.79
N GLU A 44 -6.16 -8.95 0.52
CA GLU A 44 -6.97 -8.04 1.35
C GLU A 44 -7.29 -8.67 2.72
N THR A 45 -7.77 -9.91 2.76
CA THR A 45 -8.17 -10.57 4.02
C THR A 45 -7.00 -10.88 4.94
N GLU A 46 -5.81 -11.14 4.38
CA GLU A 46 -4.58 -11.38 5.15
C GLU A 46 -3.89 -10.05 5.56
N GLY A 47 -4.46 -8.89 5.19
CA GLY A 47 -3.90 -7.58 5.50
C GLY A 47 -2.62 -7.25 4.74
N VAL A 48 -2.33 -7.93 3.63
CA VAL A 48 -1.24 -7.54 2.72
C VAL A 48 -1.63 -6.28 1.94
N ILE A 49 -2.90 -6.18 1.56
CA ILE A 49 -3.51 -4.93 1.08
C ILE A 49 -4.28 -4.33 2.25
N ASP A 50 -3.69 -3.32 2.89
CA ASP A 50 -4.31 -2.63 4.03
C ASP A 50 -5.55 -1.82 3.63
N ARG A 51 -5.44 -1.04 2.54
CA ARG A 51 -6.51 -0.17 2.02
C ARG A 51 -6.20 0.37 0.63
N TYR A 52 -7.24 0.80 -0.07
CA TYR A 52 -7.15 1.61 -1.29
C TYR A 52 -7.38 3.08 -0.96
N VAL A 53 -6.54 3.97 -1.50
CA VAL A 53 -6.58 5.40 -1.19
C VAL A 53 -6.47 6.25 -2.45
N ALA A 54 -7.12 7.42 -2.42
CA ALA A 54 -6.87 8.47 -3.41
C ALA A 54 -5.69 9.33 -2.94
N LEU A 55 -4.65 9.44 -3.76
CA LEU A 55 -3.52 10.32 -3.49
C LEU A 55 -3.88 11.76 -3.88
N ALA A 56 -4.04 12.63 -2.88
CA ALA A 56 -4.38 14.03 -3.11
C ALA A 56 -3.13 14.88 -3.40
N SER A 57 -3.28 15.87 -4.28
CA SER A 57 -2.22 16.84 -4.56
C SER A 57 -2.08 17.82 -3.40
N ALA A 58 -0.97 17.72 -2.66
CA ALA A 58 -0.64 18.65 -1.58
C ALA A 58 -0.68 20.12 -2.07
N LYS A 59 -0.12 20.38 -3.26
CA LYS A 59 -0.13 21.72 -3.90
C LYS A 59 -1.55 22.23 -4.13
N ALA A 60 -2.44 21.40 -4.69
CA ALA A 60 -3.83 21.79 -4.94
C ALA A 60 -4.60 22.06 -3.64
N LEU A 61 -4.22 21.39 -2.56
CA LEU A 61 -4.79 21.58 -1.22
C LEU A 61 -4.17 22.75 -0.44
N GLY A 62 -3.23 23.49 -1.02
CA GLY A 62 -2.52 24.58 -0.33
C GLY A 62 -1.52 24.12 0.73
N LEU A 63 -1.18 22.83 0.75
CA LEU A 63 -0.18 22.23 1.66
C LEU A 63 1.22 22.43 1.06
N GLY A 64 1.75 23.64 1.17
CA GLY A 64 3.01 24.05 0.54
C GLY A 64 4.29 23.71 1.32
N LEU A 65 4.18 23.21 2.55
CA LEU A 65 5.32 22.91 3.41
C LEU A 65 5.33 21.42 3.78
N ASN A 66 6.40 20.73 3.38
CA ASN A 66 6.71 19.38 3.85
C ASN A 66 7.95 19.45 4.74
N VAL A 67 7.86 18.97 5.97
CA VAL A 67 8.98 18.96 6.93
C VAL A 67 9.34 17.51 7.24
N PHE A 68 10.63 17.19 7.13
CA PHE A 68 11.19 15.95 7.66
C PHE A 68 11.82 16.24 9.02
N ILE A 69 11.30 15.64 10.08
CA ILE A 69 11.83 15.80 11.44
C ILE A 69 12.65 14.55 11.77
N SER A 70 13.96 14.72 11.95
CA SER A 70 14.84 13.66 12.45
C SER A 70 15.04 13.84 13.95
N ILE A 71 14.51 12.92 14.75
CA ILE A 71 14.70 12.91 16.19
C ILE A 71 15.87 11.99 16.52
N SER A 72 16.90 12.51 17.15
CA SER A 72 17.99 11.70 17.72
C SER A 72 17.96 11.85 19.24
N LEU A 73 17.74 10.75 19.93
CA LEU A 73 17.72 10.71 21.39
C LEU A 73 19.17 10.76 21.90
N THR A 74 19.54 11.84 22.58
CA THR A 74 20.87 12.04 23.17
C THR A 74 21.11 11.18 24.41
N THR A 75 20.07 10.65 25.05
CA THR A 75 20.19 9.79 26.23
C THR A 75 19.11 8.70 26.27
N GLN A 76 19.52 7.45 26.53
CA GLN A 76 18.61 6.34 26.84
C GLN A 76 18.01 6.53 28.23
N SER A 77 16.97 7.34 28.37
CA SER A 77 16.09 7.22 29.54
C SER A 77 14.72 6.77 29.05
N LYS A 78 14.23 5.68 29.63
CA LYS A 78 12.93 5.04 29.33
C LYS A 78 11.72 5.95 29.59
N GLN A 79 11.93 7.19 30.01
CA GLN A 79 10.91 8.12 30.51
C GLN A 79 10.22 8.92 29.39
N SER A 80 10.82 9.05 28.20
CA SER A 80 10.31 9.95 27.13
C SER A 80 9.42 9.25 26.08
N LEU A 81 9.09 7.98 26.26
CA LEU A 81 8.26 7.19 25.33
C LEU A 81 6.75 7.24 25.65
N ALA A 82 6.33 7.97 26.69
CA ALA A 82 4.93 8.03 27.13
C ALA A 82 4.12 9.19 26.52
N ASP A 83 4.78 10.12 25.81
CA ASP A 83 4.17 11.37 25.34
C ASP A 83 3.95 11.44 23.81
N PHE A 84 4.06 10.30 23.11
CA PHE A 84 3.74 10.18 21.67
C PHE A 84 2.72 9.07 21.41
#